data_AF-A0A2N2R5X0-F1
#
_entry.id   AF-A0A2N2R5X0-F1
#
_cell.length_a   1.000
_cell.length_b   1.000
_cell.length_c   1.000
_cell.angle_alpha   90.00
_cell.angle_beta   90.00
_cell.angle_gamma   90.00
#
_symmetry.space_group_name_H-M   'P 1'
#
loop_
_entity.id
_entity.type
_entity.pdbx_description
1 polymer ?
#
loop_
_entity_poly.entity_id
_entity_poly.type
_entity_poly.pdbx_seq_one_letter_code
_entity_poly.pdbx_strand_id
1 'polypeptide(L)'
;MHATKVLEHLKKHGQLLDFDIAAAIDMPLADVRASLAELSARGDISRCSVTSYVKGKAIEGFQCRISGYIPRPAPGRKPGVK
;
A
#
# COMPACT_ATOMS: atom_id res chain seq x y z
N MET A 1 -7.49 -12.68 -12.26
CA MET A 1 -7.19 -12.51 -10.82
C MET A 1 -5.71 -12.18 -10.66
N HIS A 2 -5.38 -10.92 -10.39
CA HIS A 2 -3.98 -10.46 -10.24
C HIS A 2 -3.57 -10.25 -8.78
N ALA A 3 -4.40 -10.72 -7.84
CA ALA A 3 -4.24 -10.59 -6.40
C ALA A 3 -2.84 -11.00 -5.91
N THR A 4 -2.27 -12.08 -6.44
CA THR A 4 -0.92 -12.53 -6.03
C THR A 4 0.16 -11.52 -6.36
N LYS A 5 0.11 -10.89 -7.55
CA LYS A 5 1.11 -9.87 -7.95
C LYS A 5 1.01 -8.63 -7.07
N VAL A 6 -0.22 -8.19 -6.78
CA VAL A 6 -0.49 -7.04 -5.89
C VAL A 6 0.01 -7.33 -4.47
N LEU A 7 -0.24 -8.53 -3.96
CA LEU A 7 0.20 -8.94 -2.62
C LEU A 7 1.73 -9.01 -2.51
N GLU A 8 2.42 -9.60 -3.49
CA GLU A 8 3.88 -9.66 -3.49
C GLU A 8 4.52 -8.27 -3.59
N HIS A 9 3.93 -7.37 -4.37
CA HIS A 9 4.39 -5.98 -4.43
C HIS A 9 4.21 -5.28 -3.08
N LEU A 10 3.04 -5.44 -2.44
CA LEU A 10 2.81 -4.91 -1.10
C LEU A 10 3.80 -5.48 -0.07
N LYS A 11 4.21 -6.76 -0.15
CA LYS A 11 5.16 -7.37 0.80
C LYS A 11 6.53 -6.71 0.76
N LYS A 12 6.93 -6.25 -0.42
CA LYS A 12 8.21 -5.57 -0.63
C LYS A 12 8.23 -4.15 -0.05
N HIS A 13 7.10 -3.45 -0.10
CA HIS A 13 7.01 -2.03 0.26
C HIS A 13 6.30 -1.75 1.59
N GLY A 14 5.55 -2.72 2.14
CA GLY A 14 4.80 -2.63 3.39
C GLY A 14 3.46 -1.90 3.25
N GLN A 15 3.50 -0.64 2.82
CA GLN A 15 2.33 0.24 2.67
C GLN A 15 2.43 1.08 1.40
N LEU A 16 1.37 1.06 0.57
CA LEU A 16 1.31 1.80 -0.70
C LEU A 16 -0.11 2.30 -1.00
N LEU A 17 -0.23 3.30 -1.89
CA LEU A 17 -1.50 3.75 -2.46
C LEU A 17 -1.90 2.89 -3.65
N ASP A 18 -3.21 2.78 -3.92
CA ASP A 18 -3.75 2.06 -5.06
C ASP A 18 -3.21 2.57 -6.42
N PHE A 19 -3.02 3.87 -6.56
CA PHE A 19 -2.41 4.47 -7.75
C PHE A 19 -0.93 4.09 -7.93
N ASP A 20 -0.16 4.04 -6.84
CA ASP A 20 1.27 3.65 -6.90
C ASP A 20 1.41 2.17 -7.25
N ILE A 21 0.53 1.32 -6.71
CA ILE A 21 0.48 -0.11 -7.03
C ILE A 21 0.11 -0.30 -8.51
N ALA A 22 -0.87 0.45 -9.01
CA ALA A 22 -1.26 0.41 -10.42
C ALA A 22 -0.12 0.82 -11.35
N ALA A 23 0.60 1.90 -11.01
CA ALA A 23 1.76 2.36 -11.76
C ALA A 23 2.93 1.37 -11.72
N ALA A 24 3.18 0.73 -10.57
CA ALA A 24 4.29 -0.19 -10.40
C ALA A 24 4.07 -1.56 -11.08
N ILE A 25 2.82 -2.01 -11.17
CA ILE A 25 2.45 -3.31 -11.76
C ILE A 25 2.06 -3.16 -13.24
N ASP A 26 1.98 -1.92 -13.74
CA ASP A 26 1.49 -1.56 -15.08
C ASP A 26 0.10 -2.15 -15.35
N MET A 27 -0.83 -1.81 -14.46
CA MET A 27 -2.19 -2.38 -14.44
C MET A 27 -3.27 -1.30 -14.34
N PRO A 28 -4.44 -1.48 -14.96
CA PRO A 28 -5.57 -0.59 -14.77
C PRO A 28 -5.96 -0.49 -13.29
N LEU A 29 -6.24 0.73 -12.83
CA LEU A 29 -6.63 1.00 -11.44
C LEU A 29 -7.86 0.18 -11.01
N ALA A 30 -8.80 -0.05 -11.92
CA ALA A 30 -10.00 -0.84 -11.66
C ALA A 30 -9.65 -2.28 -11.27
N ASP A 31 -8.71 -2.91 -11.99
CA ASP A 31 -8.28 -4.29 -11.74
C ASP A 31 -7.48 -4.41 -10.44
N VAL A 32 -6.67 -3.39 -10.14
CA VAL A 32 -5.96 -3.28 -8.86
C VAL A 32 -6.97 -3.16 -7.71
N ARG A 33 -7.97 -2.28 -7.83
CA ARG A 33 -9.02 -2.11 -6.82
C ARG A 33 -9.83 -3.39 -6.61
N ALA A 34 -10.18 -4.12 -7.68
CA ALA A 34 -10.84 -5.42 -7.58
C ALA A 34 -9.96 -6.44 -6.83
N SER A 35 -8.68 -6.52 -7.17
CA SER A 35 -7.72 -7.40 -6.50
C SER A 35 -7.51 -7.04 -5.02
N LEU A 36 -7.46 -5.75 -4.69
CA LEU A 36 -7.35 -5.27 -3.31
C LEU A 36 -8.62 -5.57 -2.50
N ALA A 37 -9.80 -5.48 -3.10
CA ALA A 37 -11.05 -5.86 -2.45
C ALA A 37 -11.07 -7.36 -2.11
N GLU A 38 -10.63 -8.21 -3.03
CA GLU A 38 -10.49 -9.66 -2.81
C GLU A 38 -9.49 -9.97 -1.67
N LEU A 39 -8.29 -9.38 -1.69
CA LEU A 39 -7.28 -9.56 -0.66
C LEU A 39 -7.74 -9.05 0.72
N SER A 40 -8.49 -7.95 0.74
CA SER A 40 -9.07 -7.40 1.96
C SER A 40 -10.16 -8.30 2.52
N ALA A 41 -11.00 -8.91 1.67
CA ALA A 41 -12.03 -9.86 2.10
C ALA A 41 -11.43 -11.15 2.69
N ARG A 42 -10.27 -11.56 2.19
CA ARG A 42 -9.49 -12.68 2.72
C ARG A 42 -8.75 -12.36 4.03
N GLY A 43 -8.56 -11.08 4.36
CA GLY A 43 -7.81 -10.64 5.54
C GLY A 43 -6.29 -10.57 5.35
N ASP A 44 -5.79 -10.75 4.12
CA ASP A 44 -4.36 -10.67 3.79
C ASP A 44 -3.84 -9.22 3.92
N ILE A 45 -4.70 -8.24 3.63
CA ILE A 45 -4.37 -6.82 3.67
C ILE A 45 -5.43 -6.02 4.44
N SER A 46 -5.02 -4.88 4.98
CA SER A 46 -5.93 -3.83 5.45
C SER A 46 -5.97 -2.69 4.43
N ARG A 47 -7.17 -2.21 4.11
CA ARG A 47 -7.40 -1.09 3.20
C ARG A 47 -8.13 0.05 3.93
N CYS A 48 -7.61 1.26 3.80
CA CYS A 48 -8.24 2.48 4.29
C CYS A 48 -8.56 3.42 3.13
N SER A 49 -9.71 4.08 3.15
CA SER A 49 -9.96 5.23 2.28
C SER A 49 -9.13 6.41 2.77
N VAL A 50 -8.49 7.11 1.83
CA VAL A 50 -7.67 8.28 2.13
C VAL A 50 -8.06 9.40 1.17
N THR A 51 -8.21 10.60 1.72
CA THR A 51 -8.45 11.81 0.94
C THR A 51 -7.23 12.71 1.10
N SER A 52 -6.43 12.80 0.06
CA SER A 52 -5.21 13.60 0.03
C SER A 52 -5.48 14.93 -0.69
N TYR A 53 -5.05 16.05 -0.12
CA TYR A 53 -5.19 17.36 -0.75
C TYR A 53 -3.90 17.76 -1.45
N VAL A 54 -3.87 17.69 -2.78
CA VAL A 54 -2.71 18.11 -3.58
C VAL A 54 -3.05 19.42 -4.27
N LYS A 55 -2.30 20.49 -3.95
CA LYS A 55 -2.52 21.85 -4.48
C LYS A 55 -3.97 22.33 -4.28
N GLY A 56 -4.56 22.01 -3.12
CA GLY A 56 -5.92 22.38 -2.75
C GLY A 56 -7.03 21.53 -3.39
N LYS A 57 -6.71 20.54 -4.23
CA LYS A 57 -7.69 19.60 -4.78
C LYS A 57 -7.72 18.32 -3.96
N ALA A 58 -8.92 17.89 -3.58
CA ALA A 58 -9.13 16.60 -2.93
C ALA A 58 -8.93 15.47 -3.94
N ILE A 59 -8.07 14.52 -3.59
CA ILE A 59 -7.82 13.28 -4.33
C ILE A 59 -8.18 12.13 -3.40
N GLU A 60 -9.20 11.38 -3.78
CA GLU A 60 -9.59 10.16 -3.07
C GLU A 60 -8.81 8.96 -3.60
N GLY A 61 -8.29 8.16 -2.69
CA GLY A 61 -7.57 6.94 -2.99
C GLY A 61 -7.73 5.90 -1.89
N PHE A 62 -7.07 4.76 -2.09
CA PHE A 62 -7.00 3.72 -1.08
C PHE A 62 -5.55 3.52 -0.66
N GLN A 63 -5.33 3.53 0.66
CA GLN A 63 -4.07 3.13 1.24
C GLN A 63 -4.17 1.68 1.69
N CYS A 64 -3.24 0.87 1.23
CA CYS A 64 -3.21 -0.56 1.47
C CYS A 64 -1.93 -0.93 2.22
N ARG A 65 -2.10 -1.73 3.27
CA ARG A 65 -0.99 -2.29 4.05
C ARG A 65 -1.22 -3.79 4.28
N ILE A 66 -0.14 -4.54 4.47
CA ILE A 66 -0.25 -5.96 4.80
C ILE A 66 -0.68 -6.15 6.25
N SER A 67 -1.58 -7.12 6.45
CA SER A 67 -1.99 -7.53 7.79
C SER A 67 -0.80 -8.17 8.53
N GLY A 68 -0.52 -7.68 9.75
CA GLY A 68 0.59 -8.20 10.55
C GLY A 68 2.00 -7.79 10.08
N TYR A 69 2.13 -6.87 9.11
CA TYR A 69 3.44 -6.35 8.72
C TYR A 69 4.00 -5.42 9.79
N ILE A 70 5.11 -5.83 10.41
CA ILE A 70 5.89 -5.01 11.33
C ILE A 70 7.10 -4.49 10.54
N PRO A 71 7.20 -3.18 10.28
CA PRO A 71 8.35 -2.63 9.58
C PRO A 71 9.63 -2.91 10.39
N ARG A 72 10.76 -3.13 9.69
CA ARG A 72 12.04 -3.29 10.37
C ARG A 72 12.31 -2.07 11.26
N PRO A 73 12.93 -2.25 12.44
CA PRO A 73 13.33 -1.13 13.28
C PRO A 73 14.11 -0.13 12.44
N ALA A 74 13.68 1.13 12.46
CA ALA A 74 14.42 2.19 11.79
C ALA A 74 15.86 2.18 12.35
N PRO A 75 16.89 2.38 11.50
CA PRO A 75 18.26 2.49 12.00
C PRO A 75 18.28 3.62 13.04
N GLY A 76 18.42 3.25 14.31
CA GLY A 76 18.39 4.19 15.42
C GLY A 76 19.46 5.25 15.23
N ARG A 77 19.18 6.48 15.67
CA ARG A 77 20.20 7.52 15.76
C ARG A 77 21.31 6.97 16.66
N LYS A 78 22.50 6.69 16.10
CA LYS A 78 23.67 6.35 16.92
C LYS A 78 23.79 7.45 17.98
N PRO A 79 23.84 7.13 19.28
CA PRO A 79 24.15 8.13 20.29
C PRO A 79 25.44 8.82 19.83
N GLY A 80 25.45 10.15 19.80
CA GLY A 80 26.63 10.90 19.39
C GLY A 80 27.84 10.37 20.16
N VAL A 81 28.86 9.90 19.43
CA VAL A 81 30.19 9.71 20.00
C VAL A 81 30.54 11.05 20.66
N LYS A 82 30.70 11.02 21.98
CA LYS A 82 31.28 12.13 22.73
C LYS A 82 32.79 12.10 22.54
#